data_AF-A0A929IKJ8-F1
#
_entry.id   AF-A0A929IKJ8-F1
#
_cell.length_a   1.000
_cell.length_b   1.000
_cell.length_c   1.000
_cell.angle_alpha   90.00
_cell.angle_beta   90.00
_cell.angle_gamma   90.00
#
_symmetry.space_group_name_H-M   'P 1'
#
loop_
_entity.id
_entity.type
_entity.pdbx_description
1 polymer ?
#
loop_
_entity_poly.entity_id
_entity_poly.type
_entity_poly.pdbx_seq_one_letter_code
_entity_poly.pdbx_strand_id
1 'polypeptide(L)'
;MPRVPRPAPADNDPHSLRLEKVIARDAVDVKDEDVRRARRGYFANTSYVDHWLGRLRDALNECGLAKDTAVLFLSDHGDMLGERGLWYKMSFYEWSVRIPMILHRPGETGARTVAAPVSQVDVLPTLIRLAAEATGAPIPEAVDPLDGRDLIGIAGDDKGGAGLTISEYLGEGTGQPMLMIRDGQWKYTCCPGDPEQLFDLAADPYELDNIAMADAQADRVASLRARADAHWDAGAVREAVLDSQRRRRIIHGALQQGRFQNWEWQPSRDATEEYTRSHMDVAAVDITSRWPRPKPFEPKWK
;
A
#
# COMPACT_ATOMS: atom_id res chain seq x y z
N MET A 1 -0.81 10.16 22.63
CA MET A 1 -2.25 10.34 22.33
C MET A 1 -2.37 10.77 20.88
N PRO A 2 -3.55 10.61 20.23
CA PRO A 2 -3.83 11.25 18.96
C PRO A 2 -3.57 12.75 19.05
N ARG A 3 -3.10 13.35 17.95
CA ARG A 3 -2.85 14.79 17.84
C ARG A 3 -4.15 15.54 17.54
N VAL A 4 -5.02 14.94 16.73
CA VAL A 4 -6.33 15.48 16.40
C VAL A 4 -7.38 14.72 17.21
N PRO A 5 -8.11 15.38 18.13
CA PRO A 5 -9.16 14.74 18.91
C PRO A 5 -10.36 14.41 18.02
N ARG A 6 -11.25 13.55 18.52
CA ARG A 6 -12.55 13.29 17.89
C ARG A 6 -13.38 14.59 17.85
N PRO A 7 -13.76 15.10 16.67
CA PRO A 7 -14.68 16.23 16.57
C PRO A 7 -16.05 15.90 17.16
N ALA A 8 -16.81 16.92 17.54
CA ALA A 8 -18.22 16.69 17.84
C ALA A 8 -18.95 16.24 16.56
N PRO A 9 -20.02 15.42 16.65
CA PRO A 9 -20.70 14.92 15.46
C PRO A 9 -21.19 16.00 14.48
N ALA A 10 -21.54 17.19 14.99
CA ALA A 10 -21.97 18.32 14.16
C ALA A 10 -20.84 18.97 13.35
N ASP A 11 -19.59 18.79 13.78
CA ASP A 11 -18.39 19.34 13.15
C ASP A 11 -17.66 18.30 12.28
N ASN A 12 -18.22 17.10 12.16
CA ASN A 12 -17.60 15.99 11.46
C ASN A 12 -18.17 15.84 10.05
N ASP A 13 -17.33 15.41 9.10
CA ASP A 13 -17.78 15.20 7.73
C ASP A 13 -18.69 13.96 7.62
N PRO A 14 -19.62 13.91 6.64
CA PRO A 14 -20.56 12.80 6.51
C PRO A 14 -19.90 11.43 6.37
N HIS A 15 -18.72 11.36 5.76
CA HIS A 15 -18.01 10.10 5.59
C HIS A 15 -17.42 9.61 6.91
N SER A 16 -16.77 10.48 7.67
CA SER A 16 -16.29 10.16 9.02
C SER A 16 -17.41 9.67 9.94
N LEU A 17 -18.60 10.29 9.88
CA LEU A 17 -19.77 9.83 10.64
C LEU A 17 -20.23 8.43 10.21
N ARG A 18 -20.14 8.07 8.92
CA ARG A 18 -20.40 6.70 8.47
C ARG A 18 -19.33 5.74 8.96
N LEU A 19 -18.06 6.14 8.94
CA LEU A 19 -16.96 5.30 9.44
C LEU A 19 -17.07 5.03 10.94
N GLU A 20 -17.49 6.02 11.74
CA GLU A 20 -17.75 5.81 13.15
C GLU A 20 -18.76 4.68 13.39
N LYS A 21 -19.82 4.59 12.56
CA LYS A 21 -20.78 3.49 12.62
C LYS A 21 -20.18 2.16 12.19
N VAL A 22 -19.39 2.14 11.11
CA VAL A 22 -18.72 0.92 10.60
C VAL A 22 -17.83 0.29 11.67
N ILE A 23 -17.10 1.12 12.42
CA ILE A 23 -16.18 0.66 13.45
C ILE A 23 -16.81 0.63 14.86
N ALA A 24 -18.13 0.85 14.95
CA ALA A 24 -18.90 0.94 16.20
C ALA A 24 -18.35 1.95 17.23
N ARG A 25 -17.67 3.01 16.76
CA ARG A 25 -17.11 4.07 17.61
C ARG A 25 -18.20 4.91 18.28
N ASP A 26 -19.36 5.03 17.65
CA ASP A 26 -20.54 5.72 18.17
C ASP A 26 -21.30 4.90 19.23
N ALA A 27 -21.07 3.58 19.28
CA ALA A 27 -21.74 2.67 20.20
C ALA A 27 -20.96 2.36 21.49
N VAL A 28 -19.68 2.75 21.57
CA VAL A 28 -18.78 2.40 22.69
C VAL A 28 -17.97 3.60 23.17
N ASP A 29 -17.89 3.76 24.49
CA ASP A 29 -17.00 4.73 25.13
C ASP A 29 -15.56 4.21 25.15
N VAL A 30 -14.76 4.69 24.21
CA VAL A 30 -13.31 4.43 24.15
C VAL A 30 -12.59 5.39 25.10
N LYS A 31 -11.93 4.86 26.13
CA LYS A 31 -11.17 5.67 27.09
C LYS A 31 -9.77 5.97 26.57
N ASP A 32 -9.16 7.03 27.07
CA ASP A 32 -7.77 7.39 26.74
C ASP A 32 -6.78 6.24 26.97
N GLU A 33 -7.00 5.43 28.00
CA GLU A 33 -6.16 4.25 28.28
C GLU A 33 -6.24 3.21 27.15
N ASP A 34 -7.44 2.96 26.62
CA ASP A 34 -7.65 2.02 25.50
C ASP A 34 -6.89 2.51 24.26
N VAL A 35 -6.97 3.82 23.96
CA VAL A 35 -6.23 4.45 22.88
C VAL A 35 -4.72 4.30 23.07
N ARG A 36 -4.21 4.55 24.28
CA ARG A 36 -2.78 4.38 24.60
C ARG A 36 -2.33 2.93 24.43
N ARG A 37 -3.13 1.97 24.90
CA ARG A 37 -2.84 0.53 24.79
C ARG A 37 -2.82 0.06 23.33
N ALA A 38 -3.81 0.45 22.54
CA ALA A 38 -3.88 0.10 21.12
C ALA A 38 -2.68 0.66 20.33
N ARG A 39 -2.35 1.95 20.52
CA ARG A 39 -1.18 2.57 19.86
C ARG A 39 0.14 1.97 20.33
N ARG A 40 0.26 1.62 21.61
CA ARG A 40 1.43 0.89 22.13
C ARG A 40 1.58 -0.47 21.45
N GLY A 41 0.48 -1.22 21.29
CA GLY A 41 0.47 -2.49 20.57
C GLY A 41 0.88 -2.33 19.11
N TYR A 42 0.36 -1.31 18.43
CA TYR A 42 0.74 -0.99 17.05
C TYR A 42 2.24 -0.71 16.93
N PHE A 43 2.80 0.18 17.75
CA PHE A 43 4.23 0.48 17.71
C PHE A 43 5.11 -0.70 18.12
N ALA A 44 4.66 -1.55 19.05
CA ALA A 44 5.36 -2.78 19.39
C ALA A 44 5.42 -3.74 18.17
N ASN A 45 4.33 -3.84 17.40
CA ASN A 45 4.31 -4.62 16.16
C ASN A 45 5.16 -3.98 15.06
N THR A 46 5.28 -2.64 15.00
CA THR A 46 6.23 -1.98 14.12
C THR A 46 7.67 -2.38 14.45
N SER A 47 8.06 -2.37 15.74
CA SER A 47 9.39 -2.85 16.17
C SER A 47 9.60 -4.34 15.89
N TYR A 48 8.54 -5.15 15.98
CA TYR A 48 8.59 -6.57 15.60
C TYR A 48 8.87 -6.75 14.09
N VAL A 49 8.21 -5.97 13.22
CA VAL A 49 8.48 -6.00 11.77
C VAL A 49 9.91 -5.52 11.46
N ASP A 50 10.38 -4.47 12.13
CA ASP A 50 11.76 -3.99 11.99
C ASP A 50 12.80 -5.07 12.34
N HIS A 51 12.57 -5.85 13.40
CA HIS A 51 13.41 -7.00 13.74
C HIS A 51 13.48 -8.03 12.61
N TRP A 52 12.34 -8.37 12.00
CA TRP A 52 12.31 -9.32 10.87
C TRP A 52 12.96 -8.77 9.61
N LEU A 53 12.84 -7.47 9.35
CA LEU A 53 13.58 -6.82 8.26
C LEU A 53 15.10 -6.90 8.49
N GLY A 54 15.55 -6.71 9.74
CA GLY A 54 16.93 -6.94 10.14
C GLY A 54 17.40 -8.35 9.81
N ARG A 55 16.60 -9.38 10.16
CA ARG A 55 16.91 -10.79 9.84
C ARG A 55 16.98 -11.07 8.35
N LEU A 56 16.09 -10.49 7.55
CA LEU A 56 16.12 -10.63 6.09
C LEU A 56 17.41 -10.02 5.51
N ARG A 57 17.80 -8.84 5.99
CA ARG A 57 19.05 -8.19 5.59
C ARG A 57 20.28 -9.00 5.99
N ASP A 58 20.28 -9.55 7.20
CA ASP A 58 21.38 -10.38 7.69
C ASP A 58 21.53 -11.66 6.84
N ALA A 59 20.42 -12.31 6.47
CA ALA A 59 20.43 -13.44 5.55
C ALA A 59 20.98 -13.07 4.16
N LEU A 60 20.62 -11.90 3.61
CA LEU A 60 21.21 -11.41 2.36
C LEU A 60 22.73 -11.20 2.48
N ASN A 61 23.22 -10.72 3.61
CA ASN A 61 24.65 -10.54 3.87
C ASN A 61 25.37 -11.89 3.99
N GLU A 62 24.85 -12.82 4.79
CA GLU A 62 25.41 -14.16 4.99
C GLU A 62 25.47 -14.97 3.69
N CYS A 63 24.47 -14.80 2.83
CA CYS A 63 24.44 -15.42 1.50
C CYS A 63 25.34 -14.71 0.47
N GLY A 64 25.91 -13.53 0.79
CA GLY A 64 26.69 -12.73 -0.16
C GLY A 64 25.86 -12.04 -1.24
N LEU A 65 24.54 -11.94 -1.05
CA LEU A 65 23.57 -11.39 -2.01
C LEU A 65 23.27 -9.89 -1.78
N ALA A 66 23.65 -9.33 -0.62
CA ALA A 66 23.31 -7.96 -0.25
C ALA A 66 23.78 -6.88 -1.24
N LYS A 67 24.91 -7.12 -1.93
CA LYS A 67 25.47 -6.19 -2.92
C LYS A 67 24.84 -6.30 -4.32
N ASP A 68 23.86 -7.18 -4.50
CA ASP A 68 23.21 -7.46 -5.77
C ASP A 68 21.68 -7.56 -5.62
N THR A 69 21.14 -7.10 -4.48
CA THR A 69 19.71 -7.17 -4.17
C THR A 69 19.15 -5.78 -3.92
N ALA A 70 18.18 -5.37 -4.74
CA ALA A 70 17.33 -4.22 -4.42
C ALA A 70 16.27 -4.61 -3.37
N VAL A 71 15.99 -3.70 -2.44
CA VAL A 71 15.00 -3.92 -1.37
C VAL A 71 13.99 -2.77 -1.40
N LEU A 72 12.72 -3.10 -1.67
CA LEU A 72 11.59 -2.17 -1.59
C LEU A 72 10.76 -2.49 -0.35
N PHE A 73 10.64 -1.52 0.55
CA PHE A 73 9.77 -1.58 1.72
C PHE A 73 8.58 -0.65 1.54
N LEU A 74 7.36 -1.17 1.72
CA LEU A 74 6.11 -0.44 1.56
C LEU A 74 4.98 -1.07 2.39
N SER A 75 3.83 -0.37 2.46
CA SER A 75 2.58 -0.86 3.06
C SER A 75 1.45 -0.85 2.03
N ASP A 76 0.34 -1.52 2.30
CA ASP A 76 -0.88 -1.50 1.48
C ASP A 76 -1.73 -0.25 1.77
N HIS A 77 -1.86 0.13 3.04
CA HIS A 77 -2.49 1.36 3.50
C HIS A 77 -1.92 1.79 4.86
N GLY A 78 -2.37 2.93 5.35
CA GLY A 78 -2.08 3.45 6.69
C GLY A 78 -3.11 3.03 7.74
N ASP A 79 -3.07 3.69 8.91
CA ASP A 79 -4.05 3.53 9.98
C ASP A 79 -4.27 4.86 10.71
N MET A 80 -5.54 5.25 10.89
CA MET A 80 -5.95 6.45 11.63
C MET A 80 -5.47 6.44 13.08
N LEU A 81 -5.28 5.27 13.72
CA LEU A 81 -4.75 5.10 15.07
C LEU A 81 -5.39 6.01 16.14
N GLY A 82 -6.69 6.27 16.02
CA GLY A 82 -7.47 7.11 16.93
C GLY A 82 -7.48 8.60 16.58
N GLU A 83 -6.77 9.04 15.55
CA GLU A 83 -6.80 10.41 15.04
C GLU A 83 -8.21 10.73 14.54
N ARG A 84 -8.73 11.91 14.91
CA ARG A 84 -10.12 12.31 14.66
C ARG A 84 -11.15 11.36 15.28
N GLY A 85 -10.74 10.52 16.23
CA GLY A 85 -11.57 9.45 16.80
C GLY A 85 -11.77 8.24 15.90
N LEU A 86 -11.20 8.24 14.69
CA LEU A 86 -11.28 7.16 13.71
C LEU A 86 -10.17 6.13 13.92
N TRP A 87 -10.41 4.90 13.48
CA TRP A 87 -9.45 3.79 13.55
C TRP A 87 -9.41 3.07 12.21
N TYR A 88 -8.32 2.34 11.97
CA TYR A 88 -8.08 1.59 10.73
C TYR A 88 -7.94 2.52 9.51
N LYS A 89 -8.41 2.08 8.35
CA LYS A 89 -8.29 2.71 7.03
C LYS A 89 -9.61 3.38 6.55
N MET A 90 -9.99 3.15 5.30
CA MET A 90 -11.29 3.54 4.70
C MET A 90 -11.48 5.04 4.44
N SER A 91 -10.54 5.89 4.85
CA SER A 91 -10.59 7.34 4.58
C SER A 91 -9.37 7.80 3.79
N PHE A 92 -9.47 9.00 3.21
CA PHE A 92 -8.37 9.65 2.51
C PHE A 92 -7.58 10.65 3.38
N TYR A 93 -7.87 10.70 4.68
CA TYR A 93 -7.02 11.43 5.63
C TYR A 93 -5.60 10.85 5.62
N GLU A 94 -4.59 11.69 5.86
CA GLU A 94 -3.16 11.36 5.75
C GLU A 94 -2.81 10.08 6.49
N TRP A 95 -3.33 9.90 7.70
CA TRP A 95 -3.04 8.71 8.52
C TRP A 95 -3.51 7.40 7.87
N SER A 96 -4.61 7.41 7.12
CA SER A 96 -5.18 6.22 6.47
C SER A 96 -4.57 5.96 5.09
N VAL A 97 -4.28 7.02 4.32
CA VAL A 97 -3.86 6.88 2.91
C VAL A 97 -2.34 6.94 2.70
N ARG A 98 -1.60 7.60 3.58
CA ARG A 98 -0.14 7.74 3.43
C ARG A 98 0.57 6.52 3.98
N ILE A 99 1.45 5.95 3.17
CA ILE A 99 2.27 4.77 3.50
C ILE A 99 3.77 5.09 3.43
N PRO A 100 4.63 4.31 4.11
CA PRO A 100 6.05 4.33 3.81
C PRO A 100 6.30 3.72 2.42
N MET A 101 7.30 4.26 1.72
CA MET A 101 7.88 3.65 0.52
C MET A 101 9.38 3.96 0.52
N ILE A 102 10.21 2.94 0.69
CA ILE A 102 11.67 3.06 0.78
C ILE A 102 12.29 2.05 -0.19
N LEU A 103 13.09 2.56 -1.13
CA LEU A 103 13.84 1.73 -2.07
C LEU A 103 15.34 1.83 -1.77
N HIS A 104 15.95 0.68 -1.48
CA HIS A 104 17.40 0.51 -1.46
C HIS A 104 17.84 -0.16 -2.76
N ARG A 105 18.82 0.43 -3.44
CA ARG A 105 19.44 -0.10 -4.67
C ARG A 105 20.91 -0.44 -4.44
N PRO A 106 21.41 -1.57 -4.97
CA PRO A 106 22.84 -1.87 -4.94
C PRO A 106 23.69 -0.78 -5.61
N GLY A 107 24.84 -0.48 -5.01
CA GLY A 107 25.82 0.47 -5.57
C GLY A 107 25.49 1.95 -5.32
N GLU A 108 24.28 2.29 -4.88
CA GLU A 108 23.96 3.64 -4.45
C GLU A 108 24.45 3.90 -3.03
N THR A 109 25.00 5.10 -2.80
CA THR A 109 25.47 5.54 -1.49
C THR A 109 24.75 6.82 -1.07
N GLY A 110 24.35 6.89 0.20
CA GLY A 110 23.57 8.00 0.74
C GLY A 110 22.06 7.75 0.73
N ALA A 111 21.32 8.69 1.30
CA ALA A 111 19.87 8.67 1.35
C ALA A 111 19.32 9.92 0.68
N ARG A 112 18.25 9.76 -0.11
CA ARG A 112 17.50 10.85 -0.72
C ARG A 112 16.05 10.76 -0.27
N THR A 113 15.43 11.91 -0.01
CA THR A 113 13.99 12.00 0.23
C THR A 113 13.32 12.62 -0.98
N VAL A 114 12.36 11.90 -1.56
CA VAL A 114 11.54 12.40 -2.65
C VAL A 114 10.26 12.99 -2.04
N ALA A 115 10.07 14.30 -2.20
CA ALA A 115 8.90 15.01 -1.66
C ALA A 115 7.67 14.95 -2.58
N ALA A 116 7.87 14.65 -3.87
CA ALA A 116 6.78 14.53 -4.83
C ALA A 116 5.85 13.37 -4.44
N PRO A 117 4.51 13.56 -4.51
CA PRO A 117 3.58 12.47 -4.30
C PRO A 117 3.78 11.32 -5.30
N VAL A 118 3.81 10.09 -4.78
CA VAL A 118 3.91 8.82 -5.52
C VAL A 118 2.83 7.86 -5.06
N SER A 119 2.52 6.86 -5.87
CA SER A 119 1.44 5.89 -5.63
C SER A 119 1.94 4.45 -5.71
N GLN A 120 1.19 3.51 -5.14
CA GLN A 120 1.52 2.08 -5.23
C GLN A 120 1.46 1.54 -6.65
N VAL A 121 0.65 2.14 -7.53
CA VAL A 121 0.63 1.75 -8.96
C VAL A 121 1.97 2.00 -9.65
N ASP A 122 2.82 2.87 -9.08
CA ASP A 122 4.16 3.15 -9.57
C ASP A 122 5.16 2.00 -9.28
N VAL A 123 4.79 1.05 -8.42
CA VAL A 123 5.68 -0.07 -8.01
C VAL A 123 6.00 -0.98 -9.18
N LEU A 124 4.99 -1.42 -9.95
CA LEU A 124 5.20 -2.34 -11.07
C LEU A 124 6.14 -1.78 -12.15
N PRO A 125 5.91 -0.58 -12.72
CA PRO A 125 6.83 -0.01 -13.71
C PRO A 125 8.24 0.22 -13.13
N THR A 126 8.36 0.58 -11.85
CA THR A 126 9.65 0.72 -11.16
C THR A 126 10.39 -0.62 -11.06
N LEU A 127 9.71 -1.72 -10.72
CA LEU A 127 10.30 -3.05 -10.66
C LEU A 127 10.74 -3.55 -12.04
N ILE A 128 9.95 -3.28 -13.08
CA ILE A 128 10.31 -3.59 -14.48
C ILE A 128 11.58 -2.85 -14.87
N ARG A 129 11.67 -1.56 -14.55
CA ARG A 129 12.87 -0.75 -14.80
C ARG A 129 14.10 -1.33 -14.09
N LEU A 130 13.97 -1.65 -12.81
CA LEU A 130 15.07 -2.24 -12.02
C LEU A 130 15.55 -3.56 -12.61
N ALA A 131 14.63 -4.44 -13.01
CA ALA A 131 14.99 -5.72 -13.62
C ALA A 131 15.69 -5.53 -14.98
N ALA A 132 15.23 -4.59 -15.81
CA ALA A 132 15.87 -4.25 -17.08
C ALA A 132 17.28 -3.69 -16.87
N GLU A 133 17.48 -2.78 -15.91
CA GLU A 133 18.81 -2.23 -15.56
C GLU A 133 19.76 -3.33 -15.06
N ALA A 134 19.27 -4.25 -14.22
CA ALA A 134 20.09 -5.32 -13.64
C ALA A 134 20.49 -6.39 -14.66
N THR A 135 19.62 -6.71 -15.61
CA THR A 135 19.82 -7.82 -16.56
C THR A 135 20.33 -7.37 -17.93
N GLY A 136 20.20 -6.09 -18.27
CA GLY A 136 20.42 -5.58 -19.63
C GLY A 136 19.34 -6.02 -20.63
N ALA A 137 18.26 -6.67 -20.16
CA ALA A 137 17.14 -7.07 -21.00
C ALA A 137 16.30 -5.85 -21.41
N PRO A 138 15.69 -5.86 -22.61
CA PRO A 138 14.75 -4.82 -22.99
C PRO A 138 13.52 -4.82 -22.08
N ILE A 139 12.95 -3.65 -21.83
CA ILE A 139 11.66 -3.52 -21.15
C ILE A 139 10.59 -4.19 -22.01
N PRO A 140 9.82 -5.16 -21.48
CA PRO A 140 8.76 -5.82 -22.25
C PRO A 140 7.60 -4.87 -22.54
N GLU A 141 6.88 -5.13 -23.62
CA GLU A 141 5.60 -4.47 -23.89
C GLU A 141 4.57 -4.89 -22.82
N ALA A 142 3.82 -3.92 -22.31
CA ALA A 142 2.80 -4.19 -21.29
C ALA A 142 1.58 -4.86 -21.93
N VAL A 143 1.07 -5.92 -21.30
CA VAL A 143 -0.14 -6.63 -21.76
C VAL A 143 -1.40 -5.77 -21.59
N ASP A 144 -1.40 -4.90 -20.57
CA ASP A 144 -2.42 -3.90 -20.30
C ASP A 144 -1.75 -2.55 -19.98
N PRO A 145 -2.46 -1.41 -20.17
CA PRO A 145 -1.95 -0.10 -19.78
C PRO A 145 -1.55 -0.05 -18.30
N LEU A 146 -0.40 0.55 -18.02
CA LEU A 146 0.06 0.80 -16.66
C LEU A 146 -0.32 2.22 -16.23
N ASP A 147 -1.11 2.35 -15.17
CA ASP A 147 -1.50 3.66 -14.62
C ASP A 147 -0.39 4.34 -13.82
N GLY A 148 0.63 3.57 -13.42
CA GLY A 148 1.79 4.05 -12.69
C GLY A 148 2.95 4.51 -13.58
N ARG A 149 3.94 5.12 -12.95
CA ARG A 149 5.18 5.60 -13.57
C ARG A 149 6.41 5.05 -12.89
N ASP A 150 7.51 5.00 -13.63
CA ASP A 150 8.82 4.61 -13.09
C ASP A 150 9.35 5.66 -12.11
N LEU A 151 9.58 5.25 -10.85
CA LEU A 151 10.09 6.12 -9.79
C LEU A 151 11.61 6.34 -9.85
N ILE A 152 12.37 5.51 -10.58
CA ILE A 152 13.82 5.67 -10.70
C ILE A 152 14.16 6.99 -11.40
N GLY A 153 13.42 7.32 -12.46
CA GLY A 153 13.59 8.60 -13.18
C GLY A 153 13.23 9.81 -12.31
N ILE A 154 12.17 9.70 -11.50
CA ILE A 154 11.70 10.78 -10.60
C ILE A 154 12.71 11.03 -9.48
N ALA A 155 13.32 9.97 -8.96
CA ALA A 155 14.33 10.09 -7.92
C ALA A 155 15.56 10.88 -8.38
N GLY A 156 15.85 10.94 -9.69
CA GLY A 156 17.01 11.61 -10.27
C GLY A 156 16.85 13.10 -10.58
N ASP A 157 15.61 13.59 -10.78
CA ASP A 157 15.30 14.97 -11.16
C ASP A 157 14.85 15.81 -9.95
N ASP A 158 15.66 16.78 -9.53
CA ASP A 158 15.26 17.85 -8.58
C ASP A 158 14.19 18.80 -9.17
N LYS A 159 13.83 18.62 -10.44
CA LYS A 159 12.78 19.37 -11.12
C LYS A 159 11.45 18.68 -10.89
N GLY A 160 10.90 18.92 -9.71
CA GLY A 160 9.58 18.45 -9.27
C GLY A 160 8.49 18.70 -10.31
N GLY A 161 8.27 17.72 -11.18
CA GLY A 161 6.95 17.52 -11.77
C GLY A 161 6.00 17.33 -10.60
N ALA A 162 5.04 18.24 -10.43
CA ALA A 162 4.04 18.14 -9.38
C ALA A 162 3.45 16.73 -9.41
N GLY A 163 3.76 15.94 -8.38
CA GLY A 163 3.31 14.56 -8.30
C GLY A 163 1.80 14.58 -8.16
N LEU A 164 1.11 14.20 -9.24
CA LEU A 164 -0.32 13.94 -9.22
C LEU A 164 -0.53 12.46 -8.95
N THR A 165 -1.26 12.11 -7.90
CA THR A 165 -1.67 10.74 -7.60
C THR A 165 -3.16 10.67 -7.34
N ILE A 166 -3.76 9.54 -7.70
CA ILE A 166 -5.19 9.29 -7.54
C ILE A 166 -5.37 8.07 -6.64
N SER A 167 -6.39 8.10 -5.79
CA SER A 167 -6.80 6.96 -4.98
C SER A 167 -8.32 6.82 -5.01
N GLU A 168 -8.79 5.58 -5.04
CA GLU A 168 -10.20 5.23 -5.16
C GLU A 168 -10.64 4.42 -3.95
N TYR A 169 -11.89 4.61 -3.52
CA TYR A 169 -12.47 3.81 -2.46
C TYR A 169 -13.94 3.45 -2.75
N LEU A 170 -14.19 2.15 -2.87
CA LEU A 170 -15.47 1.55 -3.25
C LEU A 170 -15.98 0.52 -2.21
N GLY A 171 -15.41 0.56 -1.00
CA GLY A 171 -15.62 -0.44 0.04
C GLY A 171 -16.71 -0.08 1.05
N GLU A 172 -16.60 -0.65 2.24
CA GLU A 172 -17.45 -0.37 3.39
C GLU A 172 -17.31 1.08 3.90
N GLY A 173 -18.38 1.66 4.45
CA GLY A 173 -18.35 3.04 4.97
C GLY A 173 -18.58 4.13 3.93
N THR A 174 -18.50 3.78 2.64
CA THR A 174 -19.00 4.64 1.57
C THR A 174 -20.33 4.16 0.99
N GLY A 175 -21.21 5.11 0.65
CA GLY A 175 -22.46 4.87 -0.06
C GLY A 175 -22.36 5.05 -1.58
N GLN A 176 -21.26 5.65 -2.06
CA GLN A 176 -21.00 5.97 -3.46
C GLN A 176 -19.49 5.82 -3.78
N PRO A 177 -19.09 5.70 -5.04
CA PRO A 177 -17.67 5.75 -5.40
C PRO A 177 -16.97 7.01 -4.88
N MET A 178 -15.88 6.83 -4.13
CA MET A 178 -15.07 7.94 -3.64
C MET A 178 -13.75 8.00 -4.40
N LEU A 179 -13.28 9.22 -4.62
CA LEU A 179 -11.99 9.49 -5.26
C LEU A 179 -11.24 10.58 -4.51
N MET A 180 -9.91 10.42 -4.44
CA MET A 180 -8.98 11.42 -3.97
C MET A 180 -7.97 11.75 -5.05
N ILE A 181 -7.71 13.05 -5.24
CA ILE A 181 -6.61 13.56 -6.07
C ILE A 181 -5.64 14.29 -5.15
N ARG A 182 -4.38 13.83 -5.16
CA ARG A 182 -3.25 14.50 -4.55
C ARG A 182 -2.47 15.20 -5.65
N ASP A 183 -2.43 16.52 -5.64
CA ASP A 183 -1.68 17.32 -6.62
C ASP A 183 -0.71 18.26 -5.90
N GLY A 184 0.57 17.86 -5.86
CA GLY A 184 1.60 18.60 -5.14
C GLY A 184 1.27 18.70 -3.65
N GLN A 185 0.95 19.90 -3.16
CA GLN A 185 0.54 20.15 -1.76
C GLN A 185 -0.98 20.09 -1.54
N TRP A 186 -1.77 20.06 -2.60
CA TRP A 186 -3.23 20.01 -2.51
C TRP A 186 -3.74 18.58 -2.42
N LYS A 187 -4.77 18.35 -1.60
CA LYS A 187 -5.49 17.08 -1.55
C LYS A 187 -6.98 17.36 -1.66
N TYR A 188 -7.59 16.83 -2.71
CA TYR A 188 -9.01 16.96 -3.02
C TYR A 188 -9.69 15.62 -2.89
N THR A 189 -10.86 15.57 -2.26
CA THR A 189 -11.68 14.37 -2.15
C THR A 189 -13.10 14.68 -2.62
N CYS A 190 -13.69 13.71 -3.33
CA CYS A 190 -15.06 13.78 -3.77
C CYS A 190 -15.77 12.44 -3.66
N CYS A 191 -17.05 12.52 -3.32
CA CYS A 191 -17.98 11.41 -3.22
C CYS A 191 -19.37 11.97 -3.55
N PRO A 192 -20.09 11.44 -4.56
CA PRO A 192 -21.42 11.95 -4.90
C PRO A 192 -22.34 12.00 -3.68
N GLY A 193 -22.90 13.17 -3.38
CA GLY A 193 -23.81 13.40 -2.26
C GLY A 193 -23.14 13.83 -0.95
N ASP A 194 -21.81 13.76 -0.84
CA ASP A 194 -21.07 14.39 0.25
C ASP A 194 -20.51 15.76 -0.19
N PRO A 195 -20.30 16.71 0.73
CA PRO A 195 -19.53 17.92 0.45
C PRO A 195 -18.11 17.56 0.00
N GLU A 196 -17.62 18.24 -1.03
CA GLU A 196 -16.22 18.12 -1.45
C GLU A 196 -15.28 18.60 -0.35
N GLN A 197 -14.08 18.01 -0.32
CA GLN A 197 -13.05 18.46 0.59
C GLN A 197 -11.79 18.86 -0.18
N LEU A 198 -11.17 19.95 0.26
CA LEU A 198 -9.88 20.41 -0.25
C LEU A 198 -9.03 20.83 0.94
N PHE A 199 -7.81 20.31 1.00
CA PHE A 199 -6.82 20.65 2.01
C PHE A 199 -5.51 21.11 1.38
N ASP A 200 -4.90 22.16 1.95
CA ASP A 200 -3.50 22.52 1.70
C ASP A 200 -2.63 21.77 2.71
N LEU A 201 -2.01 20.67 2.32
CA LEU A 201 -1.21 19.86 3.26
C LEU A 201 0.11 20.52 3.67
N ALA A 202 0.54 21.60 2.99
CA ALA A 202 1.71 22.36 3.43
C ALA A 202 1.35 23.31 4.59
N ALA A 203 0.17 23.94 4.53
CA ALA A 203 -0.30 24.86 5.57
C ALA A 203 -1.07 24.14 6.70
N ASP A 204 -1.80 23.08 6.36
CA ASP A 204 -2.64 22.28 7.25
C ASP A 204 -2.33 20.78 7.11
N PRO A 205 -1.22 20.30 7.73
CA PRO A 205 -0.82 18.90 7.65
C PRO A 205 -1.75 17.94 8.40
N TYR A 206 -2.76 18.46 9.12
CA TYR A 206 -3.69 17.68 9.93
C TYR A 206 -5.12 17.69 9.38
N GLU A 207 -5.34 18.38 8.26
CA GLU A 207 -6.62 18.39 7.52
C GLU A 207 -7.78 18.82 8.43
N LEU A 208 -7.56 19.91 9.15
CA LEU A 208 -8.52 20.51 10.07
C LEU A 208 -9.44 21.49 9.36
N ASP A 209 -8.96 22.16 8.31
CA ASP A 209 -9.69 23.20 7.61
C ASP A 209 -10.05 22.77 6.18
N ASN A 210 -11.32 22.45 5.96
CA ASN A 210 -11.83 22.17 4.62
C ASN A 210 -12.09 23.49 3.87
N ILE A 211 -11.17 23.84 2.97
CA ILE A 211 -11.21 25.09 2.21
C ILE A 211 -11.90 24.95 0.84
N ALA A 212 -12.61 23.85 0.57
CA ALA A 212 -13.27 23.63 -0.73
C ALA A 212 -14.30 24.71 -1.08
N MET A 213 -14.94 25.32 -0.08
CA MET A 213 -15.97 26.35 -0.26
C MET A 213 -15.42 27.78 -0.23
N ALA A 214 -14.10 27.96 -0.06
CA ALA A 214 -13.51 29.30 -0.05
C ALA A 214 -13.44 29.85 -1.49
N ASP A 215 -13.91 31.09 -1.70
CA ASP A 215 -13.92 31.74 -3.04
C ASP A 215 -12.55 31.73 -3.72
N ALA A 216 -11.47 31.91 -2.94
CA ALA A 216 -10.09 31.86 -3.42
C ALA A 216 -9.67 30.50 -4.00
N GLN A 217 -10.42 29.43 -3.72
CA GLN A 217 -10.15 28.06 -4.16
C GLN A 217 -11.08 27.60 -5.29
N ALA A 218 -12.05 28.42 -5.72
CA ALA A 218 -13.08 28.03 -6.68
C ALA A 218 -12.51 27.44 -7.98
N ASP A 219 -11.51 28.10 -8.57
CA ASP A 219 -10.86 27.64 -9.82
C ASP A 219 -10.13 26.31 -9.63
N ARG A 220 -9.48 26.12 -8.46
CA ARG A 220 -8.76 24.90 -8.14
C ARG A 220 -9.71 23.72 -7.95
N VAL A 221 -10.79 23.93 -7.20
CA VAL A 221 -11.82 22.91 -7.00
C VAL A 221 -12.47 22.55 -8.33
N ALA A 222 -12.80 23.55 -9.16
CA ALA A 222 -13.37 23.29 -10.49
C ALA A 222 -12.42 22.47 -11.39
N SER A 223 -11.12 22.78 -11.37
CA SER A 223 -10.11 22.02 -12.12
C SER A 223 -9.98 20.57 -11.61
N LEU A 224 -9.93 20.36 -10.29
CA LEU A 224 -9.79 19.04 -9.69
C LEU A 224 -11.06 18.19 -9.87
N ARG A 225 -12.24 18.81 -9.80
CA ARG A 225 -13.52 18.16 -10.12
C ARG A 225 -13.55 17.69 -11.57
N ALA A 226 -13.18 18.55 -12.52
CA ALA A 226 -13.13 18.17 -13.93
C ALA A 226 -12.14 17.02 -14.18
N ARG A 227 -11.04 16.95 -13.44
CA ARG A 227 -10.11 15.80 -13.50
C ARG A 227 -10.73 14.53 -12.93
N ALA A 228 -11.45 14.62 -11.81
CA ALA A 228 -12.16 13.48 -11.22
C ALA A 228 -13.23 12.94 -12.19
N ASP A 229 -14.00 13.81 -12.82
CA ASP A 229 -15.02 13.45 -13.80
C ASP A 229 -14.42 12.84 -15.07
N ALA A 230 -13.23 13.29 -15.47
CA ALA A 230 -12.49 12.70 -16.60
C ALA A 230 -11.86 11.34 -16.27
N HIS A 231 -11.57 11.07 -14.99
CA HIS A 231 -10.99 9.80 -14.56
C HIS A 231 -12.00 8.64 -14.70
N TRP A 232 -13.24 8.85 -14.26
CA TRP A 232 -14.33 7.89 -14.47
C TRP A 232 -15.72 8.50 -14.25
N ASP A 233 -16.73 7.90 -14.89
CA ASP A 233 -18.14 8.21 -14.63
C ASP A 233 -18.59 7.54 -13.32
N ALA A 234 -18.78 8.35 -12.27
CA ALA A 234 -19.17 7.86 -10.95
C ALA A 234 -20.49 7.07 -10.95
N GLY A 235 -21.43 7.40 -11.84
CA GLY A 235 -22.69 6.67 -12.00
C GLY A 235 -22.47 5.29 -12.62
N ALA A 236 -21.69 5.21 -13.69
CA ALA A 236 -21.34 3.94 -14.32
C ALA A 236 -20.57 3.02 -13.37
N VAL A 237 -19.63 3.58 -12.61
CA VAL A 237 -18.84 2.86 -11.61
C VAL A 237 -19.72 2.32 -10.50
N ARG A 238 -20.66 3.14 -10.00
CA ARG A 238 -21.63 2.70 -8.99
C ARG A 238 -22.41 1.48 -9.47
N GLU A 239 -22.94 1.51 -10.70
CA GLU A 239 -23.69 0.37 -11.23
C GLU A 239 -22.81 -0.88 -11.38
N ALA A 240 -21.56 -0.73 -11.86
CA ALA A 240 -20.61 -1.84 -11.91
C ALA A 240 -20.30 -2.44 -10.54
N VAL A 241 -20.16 -1.60 -9.50
CA VAL A 241 -19.98 -2.04 -8.11
C VAL A 241 -21.22 -2.80 -7.63
N LEU A 242 -22.42 -2.28 -7.85
CA LEU A 242 -23.67 -2.92 -7.45
C LEU A 242 -23.86 -4.27 -8.14
N ASP A 243 -23.57 -4.36 -9.43
CA ASP A 243 -23.66 -5.61 -10.18
C ASP A 243 -22.62 -6.63 -9.70
N SER A 244 -21.39 -6.20 -9.42
CA SER A 244 -20.36 -7.05 -8.79
C SER A 244 -20.81 -7.57 -7.42
N GLN A 245 -21.42 -6.72 -6.58
CA GLN A 245 -21.94 -7.12 -5.27
C GLN A 245 -23.11 -8.11 -5.40
N ARG A 246 -24.10 -7.83 -6.26
CA ARG A 246 -25.25 -8.72 -6.52
C ARG A 246 -24.78 -10.09 -6.98
N ARG A 247 -23.88 -10.14 -7.98
CA ARG A 247 -23.31 -11.37 -8.50
C ARG A 247 -22.58 -12.18 -7.43
N ARG A 248 -21.70 -11.53 -6.65
CA ARG A 248 -20.96 -12.21 -5.57
C ARG A 248 -21.86 -12.75 -4.48
N ARG A 249 -22.94 -12.04 -4.09
CA ARG A 249 -23.90 -12.54 -3.09
C ARG A 249 -24.59 -13.81 -3.53
N ILE A 250 -25.04 -13.89 -4.78
CA ILE A 250 -25.67 -15.08 -5.35
C ILE A 250 -24.69 -16.26 -5.35
N ILE A 251 -23.49 -16.05 -5.91
CA ILE A 251 -22.46 -17.10 -6.00
C ILE A 251 -22.05 -17.56 -4.60
N HIS A 252 -21.80 -16.63 -3.67
CA HIS A 252 -21.39 -16.95 -2.30
C HIS A 252 -22.47 -17.76 -1.58
N GLY A 253 -23.75 -17.39 -1.72
CA GLY A 253 -24.85 -18.16 -1.14
C GLY A 253 -24.95 -19.59 -1.67
N ALA A 254 -24.62 -19.81 -2.96
CA ALA A 254 -24.55 -21.15 -3.53
C ALA A 254 -23.32 -21.94 -3.06
N LEU A 255 -22.15 -21.30 -3.00
CA LEU A 255 -20.89 -21.92 -2.56
C LEU A 255 -20.90 -22.33 -1.07
N GLN A 256 -21.80 -21.76 -0.26
CA GLN A 256 -21.98 -22.12 1.14
C GLN A 256 -22.88 -23.36 1.34
N GLN A 257 -23.48 -23.92 0.30
CA GLN A 257 -24.33 -25.10 0.40
C GLN A 257 -23.58 -26.38 0.02
N GLY A 258 -23.84 -27.46 0.74
CA GLY A 258 -23.24 -28.77 0.47
C GLY A 258 -21.77 -28.83 0.85
N ARG A 259 -20.91 -29.27 -0.08
CA ARG A 259 -19.47 -29.40 0.18
C ARG A 259 -18.77 -28.08 -0.09
N PHE A 260 -18.26 -27.46 0.97
CA PHE A 260 -17.41 -26.28 0.86
C PHE A 260 -16.11 -26.62 0.11
N GLN A 261 -15.82 -25.85 -0.93
CA GLN A 261 -14.54 -25.89 -1.65
C GLN A 261 -13.76 -24.63 -1.28
N ASN A 262 -12.65 -24.80 -0.56
CA ASN A 262 -11.77 -23.67 -0.26
C ASN A 262 -10.97 -23.25 -1.51
N TRP A 263 -10.59 -21.98 -1.53
CA TRP A 263 -9.68 -21.37 -2.50
C TRP A 263 -8.38 -20.90 -1.83
N GLU A 264 -8.13 -21.37 -0.61
CA GLU A 264 -6.92 -21.06 0.11
C GLU A 264 -5.73 -21.66 -0.64
N TRP A 265 -4.68 -20.86 -0.82
CA TRP A 265 -3.46 -21.35 -1.47
C TRP A 265 -2.82 -22.41 -0.57
N GLN A 266 -2.72 -23.63 -1.09
CA GLN A 266 -1.96 -24.69 -0.46
C GLN A 266 -0.55 -24.69 -1.05
N PRO A 267 0.49 -24.26 -0.30
CA PRO A 267 1.86 -24.33 -0.79
C PRO A 267 2.20 -25.79 -1.10
N SER A 268 2.61 -26.05 -2.34
CA SER A 268 3.07 -27.36 -2.77
C SER A 268 4.40 -27.68 -2.10
N ARG A 269 4.49 -28.85 -1.47
CA ARG A 269 5.73 -29.43 -0.99
C ARG A 269 5.76 -30.89 -1.41
N ASP A 270 6.80 -31.24 -2.15
CA ASP A 270 7.00 -32.62 -2.55
C ASP A 270 8.01 -33.29 -1.63
N ALA A 271 7.49 -33.96 -0.60
CA ALA A 271 8.31 -34.70 0.32
C ALA A 271 9.03 -35.88 -0.35
N THR A 272 8.78 -36.26 -1.61
CA THR A 272 9.63 -37.25 -2.28
C THR A 272 10.91 -36.66 -2.85
N GLU A 273 11.02 -35.33 -2.94
CA GLU A 273 12.15 -34.62 -3.57
C GLU A 273 12.97 -33.74 -2.60
N GLU A 274 12.56 -33.59 -1.34
CA GLU A 274 13.27 -32.74 -0.35
C GLU A 274 14.40 -33.49 0.39
N TYR A 275 15.54 -32.88 0.70
CA TYR A 275 16.65 -33.55 1.43
C TYR A 275 17.18 -34.81 0.70
N THR A 276 17.86 -35.70 1.43
CA THR A 276 18.46 -36.92 0.87
C THR A 276 17.41 -37.99 0.57
N ARG A 277 17.42 -38.53 -0.66
CA ARG A 277 16.59 -39.65 -1.08
C ARG A 277 17.44 -40.81 -1.57
N SER A 278 16.94 -42.03 -1.45
CA SER A 278 17.71 -43.25 -1.79
C SER A 278 18.11 -43.35 -3.26
N HIS A 279 17.51 -42.55 -4.15
CA HIS A 279 17.84 -42.50 -5.57
C HIS A 279 18.91 -41.43 -5.90
N MET A 280 19.38 -40.66 -4.92
CA MET A 280 20.34 -39.56 -5.11
C MET A 280 21.77 -39.97 -4.73
N ASP A 281 22.77 -39.31 -5.33
CA ASP A 281 24.13 -39.32 -4.82
C ASP A 281 24.23 -38.41 -3.60
N VAL A 282 24.43 -39.01 -2.43
CA VAL A 282 24.51 -38.31 -1.14
C VAL A 282 25.63 -37.27 -1.13
N ALA A 283 26.78 -37.55 -1.74
CA ALA A 283 27.90 -36.60 -1.77
C ALA A 283 27.56 -35.38 -2.65
N ALA A 284 26.86 -35.60 -3.77
CA ALA A 284 26.40 -34.52 -4.63
C ALA A 284 25.34 -33.64 -3.95
N VAL A 285 24.40 -34.24 -3.22
CA VAL A 285 23.38 -33.51 -2.44
C VAL A 285 24.04 -32.69 -1.33
N ASP A 286 24.99 -33.26 -0.59
CA ASP A 286 25.74 -32.56 0.46
C ASP A 286 26.51 -31.35 -0.07
N ILE A 287 27.10 -31.45 -1.27
CA ILE A 287 27.81 -30.33 -1.89
C ILE A 287 26.85 -29.25 -2.39
N THR A 288 25.74 -29.63 -3.03
CA THR A 288 24.82 -28.68 -3.67
C THR A 288 23.91 -27.95 -2.68
N SER A 289 23.58 -28.58 -1.54
CA SER A 289 22.74 -28.00 -0.48
C SER A 289 23.49 -27.07 0.48
N ARG A 290 24.83 -27.06 0.47
CA ARG A 290 25.66 -26.21 1.34
C ARG A 290 25.98 -24.86 0.68
N TRP A 291 25.92 -23.80 1.48
CA TRP A 291 26.35 -22.45 1.10
C TRP A 291 27.19 -21.79 2.21
N PRO A 292 28.34 -21.15 1.90
CA PRO A 292 29.05 -21.19 0.63
C PRO A 292 29.45 -22.62 0.24
N ARG A 293 29.46 -22.92 -1.07
CA ARG A 293 29.79 -24.27 -1.54
C ARG A 293 31.23 -24.65 -1.14
N PRO A 294 31.47 -25.87 -0.61
CA PRO A 294 32.81 -26.33 -0.32
C PRO A 294 33.64 -26.44 -1.61
N LYS A 295 34.96 -26.25 -1.50
CA LYS A 295 35.86 -26.46 -2.65
C LYS A 295 35.76 -27.91 -3.12
N PRO A 296 35.78 -28.18 -4.44
CA PRO A 296 35.86 -29.54 -4.96
C PRO A 296 37.03 -30.29 -4.31
N PHE A 297 36.77 -31.50 -3.83
CA PHE A 297 37.84 -32.37 -3.33
C PHE A 297 38.59 -32.97 -4.53
N GLU A 298 39.85 -32.59 -4.71
CA GLU A 298 40.74 -33.17 -5.72
C GLU A 298 41.66 -34.20 -5.05
N PRO A 299 41.32 -35.51 -5.08
CA PRO A 299 42.19 -36.52 -4.50
C PRO A 299 43.52 -36.58 -5.26
N LYS A 300 44.62 -36.68 -4.51
CA LYS A 300 45.99 -36.81 -5.07
C LYS A 300 46.25 -38.13 -5.80
N TRP A 301 45.34 -39.09 -5.73
CA TRP A 301 45.47 -40.42 -6.31
C TRP A 301 44.24 -40.71 -7.16
N LYS A 302 44.47 -40.97 -8.46
CA LYS A 302 43.45 -41.46 -9.40
C LYS A 302 43.41 -42.98 -9.37
#